data_AF-A0A918WG75-F1
#
_entry.id   AF-A0A918WG75-F1
#
_cell.length_a   1.000
_cell.length_b   1.000
_cell.length_c   1.000
_cell.angle_alpha   90.00
_cell.angle_beta   90.00
_cell.angle_gamma   90.00
#
_symmetry.space_group_name_H-M   'P 1'
#
loop_
_entity.id
_entity.type
_entity.pdbx_description
1 polymer ?
#
loop_
_entity_poly.entity_id
_entity_poly.type
_entity_poly.pdbx_seq_one_letter_code
_entity_poly.pdbx_strand_id
1 'polypeptide(L)'
;MGALKIPKGKINVGQIAKVAPMFEYPRETRAEMRLPTFDLPKDLAFFTKRLGFRLDTIYPADNPEVAVLSGHGLRLRLQKGASEAPGTLRILTENPDEFAGGERVLTAPNGCRVEIDVANPPLVLPKTEHAFVVRRLADQAPWVIGRAGMHYRDLIPTRLGGAMIASHIRIPDGGPVPDMVHFHKVGFQLIYCVKGWVDVVYEDQGPPIRLTAGDCFIQPPEIRHRVLYASDGIEVIEIGVPAEHITEIDHAMELPTPDLRPEREWDGQRFVYNEGAKGSYGPFRLPGFTARDTTIHAATKGVASVMVARPKGPAAWTKHQGDILFTYVLQGEMTLEGEGKEPFRLSQGDAFVIPPGMATRYAAATVDLELLEVSLPGNPLTAQV
;
A
#
# COMPACT_ATOMS: atom_id res chain seq x y z
N MET A 1 -26.47 -95.76 35.57
CA MET A 1 -25.57 -95.89 34.39
C MET A 1 -26.04 -94.89 33.35
N GLY A 2 -25.30 -93.93 32.81
CA GLY A 2 -23.94 -93.47 33.06
C GLY A 2 -23.90 -91.96 32.80
N ALA A 3 -23.00 -91.27 33.51
CA ALA A 3 -22.81 -89.83 33.39
C ALA A 3 -22.20 -89.46 32.03
N LEU A 4 -22.86 -88.57 31.29
CA LEU A 4 -22.30 -87.97 30.07
C LEU A 4 -21.42 -86.79 30.47
N LYS A 5 -20.10 -86.91 30.25
CA LYS A 5 -19.12 -85.83 30.48
C LYS A 5 -19.29 -84.73 29.43
N ILE A 6 -19.56 -83.51 29.87
CA ILE A 6 -19.49 -82.29 29.06
C ILE A 6 -18.01 -81.89 28.91
N PRO A 7 -17.47 -81.65 27.71
CA PRO A 7 -16.12 -81.13 27.58
C PRO A 7 -16.11 -79.67 28.07
N LYS A 8 -15.21 -79.34 29.00
CA LYS A 8 -14.87 -77.96 29.33
C LYS A 8 -14.12 -77.34 28.15
N GLY A 9 -14.86 -76.91 27.13
CA GLY A 9 -14.37 -75.96 26.15
C GLY A 9 -14.13 -74.63 26.86
N LYS A 10 -12.86 -74.22 26.95
CA LYS A 10 -12.48 -72.87 27.37
C LYS A 10 -13.17 -71.90 26.42
N ILE A 11 -14.23 -71.22 26.88
CA ILE A 11 -14.69 -70.01 26.20
C ILE A 11 -13.55 -69.02 26.37
N ASN A 12 -12.83 -68.80 25.28
CA ASN A 12 -11.75 -67.84 25.21
C ASN A 12 -12.40 -66.46 25.31
N VAL A 13 -12.26 -65.80 26.46
CA VAL A 13 -12.82 -64.45 26.74
C VAL A 13 -12.22 -63.38 25.79
N GLY A 14 -11.27 -63.76 24.93
CA GLY A 14 -10.60 -62.88 23.97
C GLY A 14 -11.32 -62.62 22.63
N GLN A 15 -12.62 -62.91 22.46
CA GLN A 15 -13.31 -62.69 21.17
C GLN A 15 -14.50 -61.71 21.17
N ILE A 16 -14.71 -60.93 22.24
CA ILE A 16 -15.66 -59.80 22.21
C ILE A 16 -14.96 -58.55 22.75
N ALA A 17 -14.22 -57.88 21.86
CA ALA A 17 -13.97 -56.43 21.86
C ALA A 17 -12.91 -56.10 20.78
N LYS A 18 -13.25 -56.30 19.49
CA LYS A 18 -12.67 -55.43 18.47
C LYS A 18 -13.42 -54.12 18.57
N VAL A 19 -12.96 -53.24 19.46
CA VAL A 19 -13.31 -51.83 19.42
C VAL A 19 -12.91 -51.36 18.03
N ALA A 20 -13.87 -50.89 17.25
CA ALA A 20 -13.63 -50.29 15.95
C ALA A 20 -12.55 -49.21 16.10
N PRO A 21 -11.65 -49.02 15.12
CA PRO A 21 -10.67 -47.96 15.20
C PRO A 21 -11.39 -46.64 15.42
N MET A 22 -11.06 -45.99 16.55
CA MET A 22 -11.42 -44.62 16.82
C MET A 22 -10.90 -43.81 15.64
N PHE A 23 -11.78 -43.23 14.83
CA PHE A 23 -11.38 -42.40 13.71
C PHE A 23 -10.48 -41.29 14.25
N GLU A 24 -9.19 -41.33 13.91
CA GLU A 24 -8.31 -40.18 14.08
C GLU A 24 -8.78 -39.14 13.08
N TYR A 25 -9.63 -38.22 13.55
CA TYR A 25 -9.95 -37.04 12.78
C TYR A 25 -8.70 -36.16 12.71
N PRO A 26 -8.29 -35.68 11.52
CA PRO A 26 -7.23 -34.71 11.42
C PRO A 26 -7.53 -33.55 12.37
N ARG A 27 -6.50 -33.03 13.06
CA ARG A 27 -6.66 -31.85 13.92
C ARG A 27 -7.01 -30.67 13.02
N GLU A 28 -8.30 -30.43 12.89
CA GLU A 28 -8.83 -29.36 12.09
C GLU A 28 -9.27 -28.23 13.01
N THR A 29 -8.68 -27.05 12.83
CA THR A 29 -9.11 -25.82 13.51
C THR A 29 -9.98 -25.02 12.56
N ARG A 30 -11.21 -24.72 12.97
CA ARG A 30 -12.17 -23.90 12.22
C ARG A 30 -12.70 -22.79 13.11
N ALA A 31 -12.91 -21.61 12.53
CA ALA A 31 -13.64 -20.52 13.15
C ALA A 31 -15.02 -20.36 12.50
N GLU A 32 -16.01 -19.89 13.27
CA GLU A 32 -17.34 -19.55 12.77
C GLU A 32 -17.89 -18.31 13.49
N MET A 33 -18.65 -17.47 12.77
CA MET A 33 -19.43 -16.40 13.38
C MET A 33 -20.81 -16.96 13.74
N ARG A 34 -21.14 -17.02 15.03
CA ARG A 34 -22.47 -17.40 15.49
C ARG A 34 -23.41 -16.19 15.46
N LEU A 35 -24.55 -16.34 14.79
CA LEU A 35 -25.62 -15.35 14.69
C LEU A 35 -26.92 -15.95 15.24
N PRO A 36 -27.78 -15.15 15.89
CA PRO A 36 -29.10 -15.61 16.28
C PRO A 36 -29.94 -15.92 15.04
N THR A 37 -30.96 -16.75 15.20
CA THR A 37 -32.06 -16.87 14.24
C THR A 37 -33.38 -16.97 14.98
N PHE A 38 -34.39 -16.27 14.45
CA PHE A 38 -35.78 -16.33 14.92
C PHE A 38 -36.67 -17.13 13.95
N ASP A 39 -36.22 -17.30 12.70
CA ASP A 39 -36.90 -18.03 11.63
C ASP A 39 -35.84 -18.65 10.70
N LEU A 40 -35.33 -19.83 11.09
CA LEU A 40 -34.21 -20.49 10.42
C LEU A 40 -34.48 -20.75 8.91
N PRO A 41 -35.66 -21.20 8.47
CA PRO A 41 -35.96 -21.33 7.05
C PRO A 41 -35.85 -20.02 6.26
N LYS A 42 -36.31 -18.90 6.80
CA LYS A 42 -36.17 -17.59 6.13
C LYS A 42 -34.73 -17.13 6.06
N ASP A 43 -33.98 -17.28 7.15
CA ASP A 43 -32.55 -16.95 7.14
C ASP A 43 -31.78 -17.83 6.15
N LEU A 44 -32.06 -19.14 6.12
CA LEU A 44 -31.46 -20.05 5.14
C LEU A 44 -31.74 -19.61 3.70
N ALA A 45 -33.00 -19.28 3.38
CA ALA A 45 -33.34 -18.78 2.05
C ALA A 45 -32.60 -17.47 1.72
N PHE A 46 -32.49 -16.56 2.69
CA PHE A 46 -31.77 -15.30 2.53
C PHE A 46 -30.28 -15.54 2.27
N PHE A 47 -29.57 -16.23 3.17
CA PHE A 47 -28.13 -16.43 3.04
C PHE A 47 -27.77 -17.31 1.82
N THR A 48 -28.55 -18.35 1.52
CA THR A 48 -28.21 -19.25 0.40
C THR A 48 -28.62 -18.71 -0.96
N LYS A 49 -29.88 -18.28 -1.12
CA LYS A 49 -30.41 -17.88 -2.44
C LYS A 49 -30.07 -16.45 -2.81
N ARG A 50 -30.04 -15.55 -1.82
CA ARG A 50 -29.80 -14.12 -2.06
C ARG A 50 -28.33 -13.76 -1.96
N LEU A 51 -27.64 -14.30 -0.97
CA LEU A 51 -26.22 -14.01 -0.75
C LEU A 51 -25.28 -15.10 -1.25
N GLY A 52 -25.79 -16.22 -1.78
CA GLY A 52 -24.95 -17.25 -2.41
C GLY A 52 -24.14 -18.11 -1.43
N PHE A 53 -24.44 -18.11 -0.14
CA PHE A 53 -23.79 -19.03 0.81
C PHE A 53 -24.20 -20.48 0.53
N ARG A 54 -23.30 -21.40 0.78
CA ARG A 54 -23.55 -22.85 0.74
C ARG A 54 -23.90 -23.35 2.13
N LEU A 55 -24.96 -24.16 2.24
CA LEU A 55 -25.26 -24.91 3.47
C LEU A 55 -24.26 -26.06 3.62
N ASP A 56 -23.51 -26.09 4.73
CA ASP A 56 -22.55 -27.16 5.02
C ASP A 56 -23.10 -28.16 6.03
N THR A 57 -23.87 -27.71 7.03
CA THR A 57 -24.44 -28.61 8.06
C THR A 57 -25.75 -28.04 8.60
N ILE A 58 -26.70 -28.90 8.95
CA ILE A 58 -27.97 -28.53 9.58
C ILE A 58 -28.35 -29.60 10.62
N TYR A 59 -28.80 -29.20 11.80
CA TYR A 59 -29.21 -30.15 12.85
C TYR A 59 -30.15 -29.54 13.90
N PRO A 60 -30.91 -30.39 14.63
CA PRO A 60 -31.18 -31.79 14.29
C PRO A 60 -31.98 -31.90 12.97
N ALA A 61 -31.97 -33.07 12.32
CA ALA A 61 -32.52 -33.21 10.97
C ALA A 61 -34.07 -33.15 10.92
N ASP A 62 -34.73 -33.54 12.01
CA ASP A 62 -36.18 -33.64 12.18
C ASP A 62 -36.83 -32.34 12.70
N ASN A 63 -36.06 -31.48 13.38
CA ASN A 63 -36.47 -30.14 13.79
C ASN A 63 -35.28 -29.17 13.84
N PRO A 64 -34.79 -28.66 12.70
CA PRO A 64 -33.56 -27.87 12.65
C PRO A 64 -33.55 -26.63 13.56
N GLU A 65 -32.53 -26.53 14.40
CA GLU A 65 -32.28 -25.38 15.29
C GLU A 65 -30.96 -24.67 14.97
N VAL A 66 -30.06 -25.36 14.28
CA VAL A 66 -28.75 -24.86 13.88
C VAL A 66 -28.53 -25.12 12.40
N ALA A 67 -28.04 -24.11 11.70
CA ALA A 67 -27.46 -24.26 10.37
C ALA A 67 -26.08 -23.61 10.29
N VAL A 68 -25.19 -24.28 9.58
CA VAL A 68 -23.85 -23.82 9.27
C VAL A 68 -23.75 -23.55 7.78
N LEU A 69 -23.27 -22.37 7.43
CA LEU A 69 -23.13 -21.89 6.06
C LEU A 69 -21.67 -21.47 5.81
N SER A 70 -21.17 -21.64 4.59
CA SER A 70 -19.91 -21.05 4.14
C SER A 70 -20.05 -20.34 2.81
N GLY A 71 -19.31 -19.25 2.64
CA GLY A 71 -19.32 -18.41 1.44
C GLY A 71 -18.45 -17.17 1.64
N HIS A 72 -17.87 -16.66 0.55
CA HIS A 72 -17.12 -15.38 0.55
C HIS A 72 -16.00 -15.31 1.59
N GLY A 73 -15.31 -16.43 1.85
CA GLY A 73 -14.25 -16.51 2.86
C GLY A 73 -14.74 -16.56 4.32
N LEU A 74 -16.05 -16.62 4.55
CA LEU A 74 -16.65 -16.67 5.89
C LEU A 74 -17.42 -17.95 6.14
N ARG A 75 -17.50 -18.30 7.43
CA ARG A 75 -18.30 -19.42 7.92
C ARG A 75 -19.26 -18.90 8.99
N LEU A 76 -20.56 -19.04 8.73
CA LEU A 76 -21.64 -18.55 9.58
C LEU A 76 -22.36 -19.71 10.26
N ARG A 77 -22.73 -19.53 11.52
CA ARG A 77 -23.59 -20.44 12.26
C ARG A 77 -24.85 -19.71 12.72
N LEU A 78 -25.96 -20.03 12.11
CA LEU A 78 -27.28 -19.57 12.52
C LEU A 78 -27.78 -20.50 13.62
N GLN A 79 -28.07 -19.97 14.80
CA GLN A 79 -28.52 -20.77 15.94
C GLN A 79 -29.69 -20.13 16.68
N LYS A 80 -30.76 -20.91 16.86
CA LYS A 80 -31.91 -20.50 17.65
C LYS A 80 -31.52 -20.33 19.12
N GLY A 81 -32.01 -19.25 19.75
CA GLY A 81 -31.71 -18.95 21.15
C GLY A 81 -30.25 -18.54 21.42
N ALA A 82 -29.46 -18.25 20.39
CA ALA A 82 -28.14 -17.64 20.58
C ALA A 82 -28.29 -16.27 21.28
N SER A 83 -27.42 -16.00 22.26
CA SER A 83 -27.47 -14.78 23.07
C SER A 83 -26.82 -13.57 22.40
N GLU A 84 -26.07 -13.79 21.32
CA GLU A 84 -25.44 -12.73 20.54
C GLU A 84 -26.47 -11.84 19.83
N ALA A 85 -26.16 -10.56 19.73
CA ALA A 85 -26.92 -9.66 18.86
C ALA A 85 -26.65 -9.99 17.38
N PRO A 86 -27.58 -9.63 16.46
CA PRO A 86 -27.30 -9.70 15.04
C PRO A 86 -26.08 -8.83 14.68
N GLY A 87 -25.20 -9.35 13.83
CA GLY A 87 -23.98 -8.65 13.39
C GLY A 87 -24.17 -7.82 12.12
N THR A 88 -23.10 -7.14 11.71
CA THR A 88 -22.96 -6.57 10.36
C THR A 88 -22.00 -7.41 9.55
N LEU A 89 -22.44 -7.86 8.37
CA LEU A 89 -21.63 -8.56 7.38
C LEU A 89 -21.36 -7.61 6.21
N ARG A 90 -20.09 -7.35 5.89
CA ARG A 90 -19.70 -6.61 4.67
C ARG A 90 -19.20 -7.60 3.62
N ILE A 91 -19.90 -7.66 2.48
CA ILE A 91 -19.54 -8.47 1.31
C ILE A 91 -18.94 -7.53 0.28
N LEU A 92 -17.70 -7.81 -0.13
CA LEU A 92 -17.02 -7.05 -1.17
C LEU A 92 -16.95 -7.90 -2.44
N THR A 93 -17.43 -7.38 -3.56
CA THR A 93 -17.53 -8.11 -4.84
C THR A 93 -17.15 -7.23 -6.02
N GLU A 94 -16.70 -7.81 -7.14
CA GLU A 94 -16.33 -7.04 -8.34
C GLU A 94 -17.54 -6.35 -8.97
N ASN A 95 -18.70 -7.01 -9.00
CA ASN A 95 -19.92 -6.52 -9.63
C ASN A 95 -21.05 -6.39 -8.61
N PRO A 96 -21.04 -5.37 -7.73
CA PRO A 96 -22.03 -5.24 -6.67
C PRO A 96 -23.44 -4.99 -7.22
N ASP A 97 -23.60 -4.43 -8.42
CA ASP A 97 -24.90 -4.23 -9.10
C ASP A 97 -25.58 -5.54 -9.54
N GLU A 98 -24.79 -6.59 -9.79
CA GLU A 98 -25.30 -7.91 -10.16
C GLU A 98 -25.53 -8.80 -8.94
N PHE A 99 -24.96 -8.44 -7.78
CA PHE A 99 -25.05 -9.19 -6.55
C PHE A 99 -26.31 -8.83 -5.76
N ALA A 100 -27.02 -9.83 -5.23
CA ALA A 100 -28.24 -9.67 -4.44
C ALA A 100 -29.31 -8.73 -5.07
N GLY A 101 -29.38 -8.69 -6.41
CA GLY A 101 -30.31 -7.82 -7.13
C GLY A 101 -29.91 -6.34 -7.17
N GLY A 102 -28.65 -6.02 -6.88
CA GLY A 102 -28.09 -4.66 -6.90
C GLY A 102 -28.25 -3.86 -5.62
N GLU A 103 -28.90 -4.43 -4.59
CA GLU A 103 -29.04 -3.77 -3.29
C GLU A 103 -27.69 -3.62 -2.58
N ARG A 104 -27.46 -2.45 -1.97
CA ARG A 104 -26.21 -2.14 -1.25
C ARG A 104 -26.28 -2.37 0.25
N VAL A 105 -27.48 -2.30 0.82
CA VAL A 105 -27.72 -2.51 2.25
C VAL A 105 -28.97 -3.36 2.40
N LEU A 106 -28.84 -4.51 3.07
CA LEU A 106 -29.92 -5.45 3.34
C LEU A 106 -29.99 -5.76 4.83
N THR A 107 -31.15 -6.23 5.27
CA THR A 107 -31.32 -6.79 6.61
C THR A 107 -31.86 -8.21 6.46
N ALA A 108 -31.10 -9.17 6.98
CA ALA A 108 -31.54 -10.56 7.07
C ALA A 108 -32.72 -10.71 8.05
N PRO A 109 -33.54 -11.76 7.93
CA PRO A 109 -34.66 -12.00 8.85
C PRO A 109 -34.27 -12.06 10.33
N ASN A 110 -33.07 -12.55 10.65
CA ASN A 110 -32.50 -12.51 11.99
C ASN A 110 -32.02 -11.13 12.46
N GLY A 111 -32.13 -10.09 11.64
CA GLY A 111 -31.68 -8.73 11.92
C GLY A 111 -30.22 -8.46 11.53
N CYS A 112 -29.48 -9.43 10.97
CA CYS A 112 -28.11 -9.20 10.52
C CYS A 112 -28.10 -8.19 9.37
N ARG A 113 -27.34 -7.10 9.53
CA ARG A 113 -27.18 -6.09 8.49
C ARG A 113 -26.12 -6.55 7.50
N VAL A 114 -26.42 -6.46 6.21
CA VAL A 114 -25.50 -6.84 5.14
C VAL A 114 -25.20 -5.63 4.29
N GLU A 115 -23.93 -5.26 4.18
CA GLU A 115 -23.43 -4.23 3.28
C GLU A 115 -22.76 -4.90 2.09
N ILE A 116 -23.13 -4.48 0.89
CA ILE A 116 -22.48 -4.93 -0.35
C ILE A 116 -21.75 -3.73 -0.93
N ASP A 117 -20.47 -3.93 -1.23
CA ASP A 117 -19.61 -2.90 -1.79
C ASP A 117 -18.64 -3.52 -2.80
N VAL A 118 -17.90 -2.67 -3.51
CA VAL A 118 -16.91 -3.10 -4.49
C VAL A 118 -15.68 -3.73 -3.81
N ALA A 119 -15.20 -4.86 -4.33
CA ALA A 119 -13.99 -5.55 -3.86
C ALA A 119 -12.73 -4.70 -4.05
N ASN A 120 -12.61 -4.11 -5.23
CA ASN A 120 -11.47 -3.29 -5.62
C ASN A 120 -12.00 -1.91 -6.04
N PRO A 121 -12.19 -0.97 -5.10
CA PRO A 121 -12.62 0.36 -5.45
C PRO A 121 -11.60 1.01 -6.40
N PRO A 122 -12.04 1.79 -7.40
CA PRO A 122 -11.13 2.47 -8.29
C PRO A 122 -10.27 3.46 -7.50
N LEU A 123 -9.04 3.68 -7.96
CA LEU A 123 -8.17 4.71 -7.41
C LEU A 123 -8.83 6.08 -7.62
N VAL A 124 -9.07 6.81 -6.53
CA VAL A 124 -9.58 8.17 -6.58
C VAL A 124 -8.41 9.13 -6.39
N LEU A 125 -8.19 10.01 -7.36
CA LEU A 125 -7.22 11.09 -7.27
C LEU A 125 -7.93 12.37 -6.80
N PRO A 126 -7.64 12.89 -5.59
CA PRO A 126 -8.19 14.17 -5.15
C PRO A 126 -7.74 15.30 -6.07
N LYS A 127 -8.59 16.31 -6.22
CA LYS A 127 -8.19 17.54 -6.93
C LYS A 127 -7.11 18.25 -6.12
N THR A 128 -6.00 18.57 -6.75
CA THR A 128 -4.89 19.29 -6.12
C THR A 128 -5.32 20.66 -5.61
N GLU A 129 -5.10 20.92 -4.33
CA GLU A 129 -5.20 22.25 -3.73
C GLU A 129 -3.85 22.97 -3.85
N HIS A 130 -3.75 23.86 -4.83
CA HIS A 130 -2.52 24.60 -5.11
C HIS A 130 -2.16 25.54 -3.97
N ALA A 131 -0.98 25.34 -3.39
CA ALA A 131 -0.47 26.14 -2.29
C ALA A 131 1.05 26.37 -2.42
N PHE A 132 1.51 27.54 -1.96
CA PHE A 132 2.92 27.80 -1.71
C PHE A 132 3.26 27.35 -0.30
N VAL A 133 4.03 26.27 -0.18
CA VAL A 133 4.37 25.63 1.10
C VAL A 133 5.88 25.62 1.25
N VAL A 134 6.39 26.00 2.41
CA VAL A 134 7.80 25.85 2.78
C VAL A 134 7.85 25.10 4.11
N ARG A 135 8.65 24.04 4.16
CA ARG A 135 8.79 23.16 5.31
C ARG A 135 10.26 23.03 5.68
N ARG A 136 10.69 23.77 6.71
CA ARG A 136 12.09 23.72 7.15
C ARG A 136 12.32 22.64 8.20
N LEU A 137 13.49 22.00 8.13
CA LEU A 137 13.95 21.07 9.16
C LEU A 137 14.23 21.80 10.48
N ALA A 138 14.73 23.04 10.40
CA ALA A 138 15.02 23.90 11.55
C ALA A 138 13.78 24.20 12.40
N ASP A 139 12.57 24.09 11.83
CA ASP A 139 11.30 24.32 12.55
C ASP A 139 10.94 23.13 13.48
N GLN A 140 11.83 22.12 13.63
CA GLN A 140 11.71 20.97 14.52
C GLN A 140 10.36 20.24 14.43
N ALA A 141 9.87 20.06 13.20
CA ALA A 141 8.69 19.25 12.94
C ALA A 141 8.82 17.87 13.62
N PRO A 142 7.79 17.40 14.34
CA PRO A 142 7.86 16.15 15.05
C PRO A 142 8.03 14.99 14.06
N TRP A 143 8.93 14.08 14.39
CA TRP A 143 8.99 12.78 13.75
C TRP A 143 7.90 11.89 14.35
N VAL A 144 7.12 11.25 13.49
CA VAL A 144 6.11 10.28 13.90
C VAL A 144 6.68 8.88 13.71
N ILE A 145 6.58 8.03 14.74
CA ILE A 145 6.93 6.62 14.62
C ILE A 145 5.80 5.94 13.84
N GLY A 146 6.11 5.44 12.64
CA GLY A 146 5.19 4.69 11.79
C GLY A 146 5.42 3.18 11.88
N ARG A 147 5.20 2.47 10.77
CA ARG A 147 5.36 1.01 10.71
C ARG A 147 6.82 0.60 10.90
N ALA A 148 7.04 -0.60 11.45
CA ALA A 148 8.37 -1.20 11.61
C ALA A 148 9.43 -0.31 12.29
N GLY A 149 9.02 0.63 13.16
CA GLY A 149 9.94 1.57 13.84
C GLY A 149 10.48 2.69 12.96
N MET A 150 10.02 2.82 11.71
CA MET A 150 10.43 3.89 10.79
C MET A 150 9.92 5.24 11.30
N HIS A 151 10.76 6.27 11.23
CA HIS A 151 10.39 7.63 11.62
C HIS A 151 10.01 8.43 10.38
N TYR A 152 8.82 9.03 10.38
CA TYR A 152 8.28 9.82 9.28
C TYR A 152 8.23 11.30 9.65
N ARG A 153 8.65 12.16 8.72
CA ARG A 153 8.43 13.60 8.77
C ARG A 153 7.69 14.03 7.51
N ASP A 154 6.47 14.51 7.69
CA ASP A 154 5.63 15.03 6.60
C ASP A 154 6.21 16.37 6.08
N LEU A 155 6.46 16.42 4.78
CA LEU A 155 7.05 17.55 4.07
C LEU A 155 5.99 18.49 3.49
N ILE A 156 4.73 18.05 3.39
CA ILE A 156 3.59 18.83 2.91
C ILE A 156 2.38 18.49 3.80
N PRO A 157 2.27 19.08 5.01
CA PRO A 157 1.23 18.69 5.97
C PRO A 157 -0.22 18.81 5.45
N THR A 158 -0.48 19.73 4.51
CA THR A 158 -1.79 19.88 3.87
C THR A 158 -2.07 18.80 2.82
N ARG A 159 -1.05 18.05 2.41
CA ARG A 159 -1.07 17.03 1.35
C ARG A 159 -1.64 17.53 0.02
N LEU A 160 -1.64 18.85 -0.17
CA LEU A 160 -2.30 19.55 -1.28
C LEU A 160 -3.75 19.07 -1.49
N GLY A 161 -4.53 18.98 -0.40
CA GLY A 161 -5.92 18.50 -0.46
C GLY A 161 -6.02 16.97 -0.62
N GLY A 162 -4.97 16.24 -0.22
CA GLY A 162 -4.88 14.78 -0.37
C GLY A 162 -4.30 14.31 -1.71
N ALA A 163 -3.96 15.23 -2.62
CA ALA A 163 -3.41 14.90 -3.94
C ALA A 163 -2.02 14.24 -3.86
N MET A 164 -1.21 14.55 -2.84
CA MET A 164 0.10 13.90 -2.67
C MET A 164 0.54 13.84 -1.22
N ILE A 165 1.36 12.83 -0.91
CA ILE A 165 2.18 12.80 0.30
C ILE A 165 3.65 12.91 -0.10
N ALA A 166 4.42 13.65 0.69
CA ALA A 166 5.86 13.68 0.61
C ALA A 166 6.44 13.46 2.01
N SER A 167 7.17 12.36 2.18
CA SER A 167 7.69 11.92 3.47
C SER A 167 9.21 11.93 3.44
N HIS A 168 9.83 12.56 4.43
CA HIS A 168 11.21 12.26 4.79
C HIS A 168 11.19 11.14 5.83
N ILE A 169 11.72 9.98 5.47
CA ILE A 169 11.69 8.77 6.28
C ILE A 169 13.10 8.45 6.74
N ARG A 170 13.28 8.10 8.01
CA ARG A 170 14.55 7.59 8.53
C ARG A 170 14.37 6.32 9.34
N ILE A 171 15.36 5.43 9.27
CA ILE A 171 15.46 4.24 10.12
C ILE A 171 16.71 4.41 10.98
N PRO A 172 16.59 4.71 12.29
CA PRO A 172 17.74 4.94 13.15
C PRO A 172 18.63 3.69 13.28
N ASP A 173 18.01 2.56 13.58
CA ASP A 173 18.67 1.27 13.81
C ASP A 173 18.45 0.37 12.59
N GLY A 174 19.52 0.09 11.84
CA GLY A 174 19.49 -0.73 10.64
C GLY A 174 19.42 -2.23 10.93
N GLY A 175 19.52 -3.03 9.88
CA GLY A 175 19.42 -4.48 9.94
C GLY A 175 18.26 -5.02 9.09
N PRO A 176 17.79 -6.25 9.37
CA PRO A 176 16.66 -6.85 8.68
C PRO A 176 15.39 -6.03 8.91
N VAL A 177 14.65 -5.72 7.83
CA VAL A 177 13.37 -5.02 7.92
C VAL A 177 12.25 -6.07 7.96
N PRO A 178 11.35 -6.06 8.98
CA PRO A 178 10.26 -7.01 9.10
C PRO A 178 9.10 -6.68 8.14
N ASP A 179 9.41 -6.62 6.85
CA ASP A 179 8.48 -6.31 5.78
C ASP A 179 7.94 -7.58 5.11
N MET A 180 6.79 -7.47 4.46
CA MET A 180 6.12 -8.53 3.71
C MET A 180 6.05 -8.16 2.23
N VAL A 181 5.83 -9.13 1.35
CA VAL A 181 5.57 -8.82 -0.07
C VAL A 181 4.26 -8.04 -0.13
N HIS A 182 4.31 -6.85 -0.70
CA HIS A 182 3.16 -5.96 -0.79
C HIS A 182 3.24 -5.09 -2.03
N PHE A 183 2.13 -4.40 -2.32
CA PHE A 183 2.05 -3.42 -3.37
C PHE A 183 1.12 -2.27 -2.98
N HIS A 184 1.21 -1.15 -3.69
CA HIS A 184 0.39 0.02 -3.47
C HIS A 184 -0.52 0.30 -4.66
N LYS A 185 -1.78 0.62 -4.39
CA LYS A 185 -2.75 1.14 -5.38
C LYS A 185 -2.59 2.65 -5.44
N VAL A 186 -1.65 3.11 -6.27
CA VAL A 186 -1.22 4.51 -6.43
C VAL A 186 -1.19 4.87 -7.91
N GLY A 187 -1.24 6.16 -8.22
CA GLY A 187 -0.97 6.67 -9.56
C GLY A 187 0.52 6.95 -9.78
N PHE A 188 1.30 7.17 -8.72
CA PHE A 188 2.75 7.37 -8.78
C PHE A 188 3.39 7.15 -7.40
N GLN A 189 4.56 6.50 -7.37
CA GLN A 189 5.38 6.39 -6.17
C GLN A 189 6.88 6.46 -6.50
N LEU A 190 7.59 7.27 -5.72
CA LEU A 190 9.03 7.48 -5.81
C LEU A 190 9.66 7.16 -4.46
N ILE A 191 10.80 6.48 -4.48
CA ILE A 191 11.75 6.41 -3.36
C ILE A 191 13.08 6.98 -3.82
N TYR A 192 13.57 8.02 -3.15
CA TYR A 192 14.89 8.61 -3.37
C TYR A 192 15.75 8.44 -2.12
N CYS A 193 16.93 7.84 -2.23
CA CYS A 193 17.80 7.64 -1.08
C CYS A 193 18.68 8.87 -0.85
N VAL A 194 18.55 9.49 0.32
CA VAL A 194 19.30 10.70 0.70
C VAL A 194 20.61 10.33 1.39
N LYS A 195 20.60 9.30 2.23
CA LYS A 195 21.76 8.89 3.03
C LYS A 195 21.66 7.41 3.37
N GLY A 196 22.79 6.71 3.39
CA GLY A 196 22.83 5.28 3.74
C GLY A 196 22.48 4.39 2.56
N TRP A 197 21.91 3.22 2.85
CA TRP A 197 21.42 2.28 1.85
C TRP A 197 20.25 1.42 2.34
N VAL A 198 19.49 0.88 1.38
CA VAL A 198 18.42 -0.10 1.60
C VAL A 198 18.44 -1.17 0.50
N ASP A 199 18.28 -2.44 0.88
CA ASP A 199 18.14 -3.56 -0.04
C ASP A 199 16.66 -3.87 -0.24
N VAL A 200 16.21 -3.85 -1.50
CA VAL A 200 14.81 -4.07 -1.87
C VAL A 200 14.74 -5.07 -3.01
N VAL A 201 13.73 -5.94 -3.01
CA VAL A 201 13.44 -6.86 -4.11
C VAL A 201 12.11 -6.48 -4.74
N TYR A 202 12.06 -6.48 -6.07
CA TYR A 202 10.90 -6.10 -6.87
C TYR A 202 10.48 -7.24 -7.81
N GLU A 203 9.19 -7.36 -8.04
CA GLU A 203 8.59 -8.23 -9.04
C GLU A 203 9.24 -8.01 -10.42
N ASP A 204 9.69 -9.10 -11.04
CA ASP A 204 10.26 -9.14 -12.38
C ASP A 204 11.57 -8.38 -12.60
N GLN A 205 12.23 -7.90 -11.53
CA GLN A 205 13.50 -7.15 -11.60
C GLN A 205 14.73 -7.98 -11.22
N GLY A 206 14.55 -9.27 -10.92
CA GLY A 206 15.63 -10.18 -10.57
C GLY A 206 16.03 -10.12 -9.09
N PRO A 207 17.31 -10.35 -8.75
CA PRO A 207 17.77 -10.41 -7.37
C PRO A 207 17.62 -9.06 -6.64
N PRO A 208 17.71 -9.06 -5.29
CA PRO A 208 17.64 -7.82 -4.52
C PRO A 208 18.61 -6.74 -5.02
N ILE A 209 18.10 -5.51 -5.07
CA ILE A 209 18.83 -4.31 -5.52
C ILE A 209 19.13 -3.45 -4.30
N ARG A 210 20.37 -2.98 -4.21
CA ARG A 210 20.78 -2.01 -3.18
C ARG A 210 20.59 -0.59 -3.70
N LEU A 211 19.70 0.16 -3.06
CA LEU A 211 19.54 1.60 -3.26
C LEU A 211 20.48 2.35 -2.32
N THR A 212 21.33 3.23 -2.85
CA THR A 212 22.29 4.02 -2.06
C THR A 212 22.06 5.52 -2.23
N ALA A 213 22.69 6.35 -1.39
CA ALA A 213 22.55 7.80 -1.44
C ALA A 213 22.75 8.36 -2.86
N GLY A 214 21.75 9.12 -3.35
CA GLY A 214 21.70 9.69 -4.69
C GLY A 214 20.86 8.88 -5.70
N ASP A 215 20.61 7.61 -5.40
CA ASP A 215 19.81 6.71 -6.25
C ASP A 215 18.31 6.91 -6.03
N CYS A 216 17.50 6.52 -7.01
CA CYS A 216 16.06 6.42 -6.81
C CYS A 216 15.40 5.24 -7.53
N PHE A 217 14.26 4.81 -6.98
CA PHE A 217 13.31 3.92 -7.62
C PHE A 217 12.01 4.65 -7.98
N ILE A 218 11.44 4.32 -9.14
CA ILE A 218 9.99 4.38 -9.30
C ILE A 218 9.43 3.03 -8.97
N GLN A 219 8.36 3.03 -8.18
CA GLN A 219 7.54 1.87 -7.89
C GLN A 219 6.24 2.04 -8.67
N PRO A 220 6.12 1.45 -9.88
CA PRO A 220 4.90 1.52 -10.65
C PRO A 220 3.68 1.04 -9.85
N PRO A 221 2.46 1.47 -10.22
CA PRO A 221 1.24 1.01 -9.59
C PRO A 221 1.21 -0.51 -9.46
N GLU A 222 0.90 -1.02 -8.27
CA GLU A 222 0.74 -2.45 -8.00
C GLU A 222 1.97 -3.36 -8.24
N ILE A 223 3.18 -2.81 -8.42
CA ILE A 223 4.40 -3.63 -8.44
C ILE A 223 4.62 -4.27 -7.06
N ARG A 224 4.74 -5.60 -7.00
CA ARG A 224 5.06 -6.27 -5.73
C ARG A 224 6.51 -6.02 -5.36
N HIS A 225 6.73 -5.73 -4.09
CA HIS A 225 8.07 -5.50 -3.57
C HIS A 225 8.16 -5.80 -2.09
N ARG A 226 9.40 -5.86 -1.60
CA ARG A 226 9.71 -6.08 -0.19
C ARG A 226 11.06 -5.46 0.15
N VAL A 227 11.10 -4.69 1.24
CA VAL A 227 12.35 -4.21 1.84
C VAL A 227 12.97 -5.34 2.67
N LEU A 228 14.26 -5.62 2.44
CA LEU A 228 14.96 -6.73 3.08
C LEU A 228 15.86 -6.25 4.23
N TYR A 229 16.71 -5.26 3.93
CA TYR A 229 17.71 -4.75 4.87
C TYR A 229 17.87 -3.24 4.72
N ALA A 230 18.22 -2.58 5.81
CA ALA A 230 18.51 -1.16 5.85
C ALA A 230 19.83 -0.91 6.59
N SER A 231 20.57 0.13 6.19
CA SER A 231 21.71 0.61 6.96
C SER A 231 21.28 1.41 8.20
N ASP A 232 22.13 1.48 9.22
CA ASP A 232 21.93 2.42 10.32
C ASP A 232 21.80 3.86 9.81
N GLY A 233 20.77 4.57 10.27
CA GLY A 233 20.52 5.96 9.91
C GLY A 233 20.26 6.20 8.42
N ILE A 234 19.71 5.22 7.67
CA ILE A 234 19.20 5.44 6.31
C ILE A 234 18.14 6.54 6.33
N GLU A 235 18.19 7.42 5.33
CA GLU A 235 17.21 8.48 5.11
C GLU A 235 16.75 8.43 3.64
N VAL A 236 15.43 8.40 3.43
CA VAL A 236 14.81 8.40 2.09
C VAL A 236 13.72 9.46 1.99
N ILE A 237 13.52 9.99 0.77
CA ILE A 237 12.32 10.72 0.40
C ILE A 237 11.37 9.77 -0.31
N GLU A 238 10.16 9.66 0.21
CA GLU A 238 9.06 8.94 -0.42
C GLU A 238 8.02 9.95 -0.91
N ILE A 239 7.62 9.83 -2.17
CA ILE A 239 6.46 10.54 -2.72
C ILE A 239 5.41 9.52 -3.10
N GLY A 240 4.16 9.76 -2.72
CA GLY A 240 3.01 8.95 -3.11
C GLY A 240 1.86 9.82 -3.61
N VAL A 241 1.22 9.39 -4.70
CA VAL A 241 0.06 10.05 -5.30
C VAL A 241 -1.03 9.00 -5.52
N PRO A 242 -2.21 9.11 -4.89
CA PRO A 242 -2.61 10.15 -3.94
C PRO A 242 -1.96 9.97 -2.55
N ALA A 243 -2.19 10.94 -1.66
CA ALA A 243 -1.61 10.94 -0.32
C ALA A 243 -2.08 9.76 0.56
N GLU A 244 -3.33 9.33 0.37
CA GLU A 244 -3.92 8.17 1.02
C GLU A 244 -4.18 7.10 -0.04
N HIS A 245 -3.53 5.96 0.10
CA HIS A 245 -3.63 4.87 -0.87
C HIS A 245 -3.62 3.52 -0.17
N ILE A 246 -4.23 2.53 -0.83
CA ILE A 246 -4.30 1.17 -0.31
C ILE A 246 -2.93 0.52 -0.46
N THR A 247 -2.48 -0.13 0.61
CA THR A 247 -1.35 -1.06 0.58
C THR A 247 -1.90 -2.45 0.83
N GLU A 248 -1.63 -3.38 -0.07
CA GLU A 248 -2.15 -4.75 0.00
C GLU A 248 -1.00 -5.73 0.18
N ILE A 249 -1.14 -6.65 1.13
CA ILE A 249 -0.16 -7.70 1.41
C ILE A 249 -0.44 -8.89 0.52
N ASP A 250 0.56 -9.34 -0.22
CA ASP A 250 0.49 -10.53 -1.05
C ASP A 250 1.10 -11.71 -0.28
N HIS A 251 0.23 -12.55 0.28
CA HIS A 251 0.64 -13.74 1.02
C HIS A 251 1.05 -14.91 0.11
N ALA A 252 0.77 -14.84 -1.19
CA ALA A 252 1.00 -15.93 -2.12
C ALA A 252 2.28 -15.72 -2.95
N MET A 253 2.62 -14.47 -3.28
CA MET A 253 3.80 -14.16 -4.08
C MET A 253 5.09 -14.34 -3.28
N GLU A 254 6.02 -15.08 -3.87
CA GLU A 254 7.41 -15.14 -3.43
C GLU A 254 8.29 -14.24 -4.32
N LEU A 255 9.21 -13.49 -3.69
CA LEU A 255 10.20 -12.67 -4.37
C LEU A 255 11.62 -13.18 -4.08
N PRO A 256 12.54 -13.14 -5.07
CA PRO A 256 12.35 -12.66 -6.43
C PRO A 256 11.46 -13.60 -7.28
N THR A 257 10.76 -13.05 -8.28
CA THR A 257 10.01 -13.87 -9.24
C THR A 257 10.96 -14.68 -10.13
N PRO A 258 10.53 -15.82 -10.68
CA PRO A 258 11.39 -16.67 -11.52
C PRO A 258 11.72 -16.03 -12.88
N ASP A 259 10.86 -15.14 -13.38
CA ASP A 259 11.02 -14.48 -14.67
C ASP A 259 11.62 -13.08 -14.50
N LEU A 260 12.58 -12.72 -15.36
CA LEU A 260 13.14 -11.37 -15.44
C LEU A 260 12.44 -10.59 -16.58
N ARG A 261 11.64 -9.59 -16.24
CA ARG A 261 10.87 -8.76 -17.20
C ARG A 261 11.05 -7.26 -16.89
N PRO A 262 12.26 -6.70 -17.07
CA PRO A 262 12.59 -5.33 -16.68
C PRO A 262 11.78 -4.28 -17.45
N GLU A 263 11.30 -4.62 -18.64
CA GLU A 263 10.49 -3.73 -19.49
C GLU A 263 8.98 -3.85 -19.26
N ARG A 264 8.53 -4.66 -18.28
CA ARG A 264 7.11 -4.78 -17.96
C ARG A 264 6.56 -3.42 -17.54
N GLU A 265 5.34 -3.13 -17.99
CA GLU A 265 4.58 -1.96 -17.59
C GLU A 265 3.49 -2.37 -16.58
N TRP A 266 3.31 -1.54 -15.56
CA TRP A 266 2.16 -1.57 -14.67
C TRP A 266 1.41 -0.25 -14.81
N ASP A 267 0.16 -0.32 -15.24
CA ASP A 267 -0.67 0.85 -15.55
C ASP A 267 0.05 1.91 -16.42
N GLY A 268 0.75 1.43 -17.45
CA GLY A 268 1.51 2.26 -18.39
C GLY A 268 2.85 2.82 -17.89
N GLN A 269 3.28 2.44 -16.68
CA GLN A 269 4.55 2.87 -16.08
C GLN A 269 5.54 1.71 -15.94
N ARG A 270 6.82 1.95 -16.19
CA ARG A 270 7.89 0.96 -15.97
C ARG A 270 8.64 1.23 -14.68
N PHE A 271 9.17 0.16 -14.08
CA PHE A 271 10.13 0.27 -12.98
C PHE A 271 11.37 1.01 -13.46
N VAL A 272 11.94 1.83 -12.59
CA VAL A 272 13.21 2.53 -12.85
C VAL A 272 14.09 2.32 -11.64
N TYR A 273 15.32 1.84 -11.87
CA TYR A 273 16.42 2.02 -10.94
C TYR A 273 17.40 3.01 -11.54
N ASN A 274 17.42 4.22 -11.00
CA ASN A 274 18.33 5.26 -11.46
C ASN A 274 19.48 5.44 -10.47
N GLU A 275 20.69 5.14 -10.93
CA GLU A 275 21.91 5.27 -10.14
C GLU A 275 22.43 6.71 -10.15
N GLY A 276 22.42 7.33 -8.96
CA GLY A 276 22.94 8.66 -8.64
C GLY A 276 24.21 9.00 -9.40
N ALA A 277 25.23 8.19 -9.11
CA ALA A 277 26.61 8.37 -9.54
C ALA A 277 26.84 8.20 -11.06
N LYS A 278 25.89 7.60 -11.80
CA LYS A 278 26.03 7.34 -13.25
C LYS A 278 25.33 8.40 -14.12
N GLY A 279 24.54 9.29 -13.52
CA GLY A 279 23.77 10.27 -14.28
C GLY A 279 24.61 11.47 -14.75
N SER A 280 24.23 12.02 -15.89
CA SER A 280 24.82 13.24 -16.45
C SER A 280 23.91 14.45 -16.24
N TYR A 281 24.51 15.62 -16.00
CA TYR A 281 23.76 16.88 -15.90
C TYR A 281 23.59 17.51 -17.28
N GLY A 282 22.35 17.85 -17.62
CA GLY A 282 21.97 18.50 -18.87
C GLY A 282 21.22 19.82 -18.62
N PRO A 283 20.67 20.40 -19.70
CA PRO A 283 19.76 21.55 -19.60
C PRO A 283 18.60 21.29 -18.65
N PHE A 284 18.13 22.33 -17.98
CA PHE A 284 17.01 22.25 -17.05
C PHE A 284 16.02 23.39 -17.31
N ARG A 285 14.77 23.23 -16.85
CA ARG A 285 13.68 24.20 -17.09
C ARG A 285 13.95 25.57 -16.46
N LEU A 286 14.77 25.62 -15.41
CA LEU A 286 15.15 26.88 -14.75
C LEU A 286 16.45 27.43 -15.38
N PRO A 287 16.43 28.65 -15.95
CA PRO A 287 17.65 29.33 -16.37
C PRO A 287 18.62 29.46 -15.19
N GLY A 288 19.92 29.26 -15.46
CA GLY A 288 20.95 29.29 -14.42
C GLY A 288 21.10 27.96 -13.66
N PHE A 289 20.35 26.92 -14.01
CA PHE A 289 20.49 25.58 -13.44
C PHE A 289 20.75 24.52 -14.53
N THR A 290 21.31 23.40 -14.10
CA THR A 290 21.39 22.14 -14.85
C THR A 290 20.81 21.03 -14.01
N ALA A 291 20.34 19.96 -14.63
CA ALA A 291 19.77 18.85 -13.88
C ALA A 291 20.15 17.49 -14.44
N ARG A 292 20.25 16.52 -13.54
CA ARG A 292 20.36 15.10 -13.83
C ARG A 292 18.97 14.53 -14.00
N ASP A 293 18.70 13.97 -15.17
CA ASP A 293 17.46 13.25 -15.48
C ASP A 293 17.51 11.84 -14.87
N THR A 294 16.44 11.46 -14.17
CA THR A 294 16.28 10.14 -13.58
C THR A 294 15.66 9.12 -14.53
N THR A 295 15.33 9.51 -15.76
CA THR A 295 14.58 8.76 -16.79
C THR A 295 13.11 8.50 -16.48
N ILE A 296 12.64 8.98 -15.33
CA ILE A 296 11.29 8.75 -14.81
C ILE A 296 10.23 9.30 -15.75
N HIS A 297 10.46 10.47 -16.36
CA HIS A 297 9.53 11.04 -17.35
C HIS A 297 9.21 10.08 -18.50
N ALA A 298 10.24 9.45 -19.05
CA ALA A 298 10.08 8.49 -20.14
C ALA A 298 9.44 7.18 -19.64
N ALA A 299 9.84 6.70 -18.46
CA ALA A 299 9.32 5.46 -17.89
C ALA A 299 7.85 5.54 -17.47
N THR A 300 7.36 6.73 -17.11
CA THR A 300 5.97 6.95 -16.72
C THR A 300 5.15 7.66 -17.81
N LYS A 301 5.69 7.78 -19.03
CA LYS A 301 5.03 8.44 -20.18
C LYS A 301 4.49 9.85 -19.86
N GLY A 302 5.25 10.60 -19.08
CA GLY A 302 4.92 11.98 -18.70
C GLY A 302 4.05 12.15 -17.46
N VAL A 303 3.63 11.08 -16.77
CA VAL A 303 2.91 11.18 -15.48
C VAL A 303 3.70 12.01 -14.47
N ALA A 304 5.02 11.80 -14.36
CA ALA A 304 5.88 12.60 -13.49
C ALA A 304 7.27 12.81 -14.10
N SER A 305 7.97 13.84 -13.66
CA SER A 305 9.42 13.97 -13.86
C SER A 305 10.10 14.14 -12.52
N VAL A 306 11.24 13.48 -12.34
CA VAL A 306 12.09 13.62 -11.16
C VAL A 306 13.47 14.03 -11.63
N MET A 307 13.97 15.15 -11.13
CA MET A 307 15.22 15.76 -11.58
C MET A 307 16.07 16.12 -10.37
N VAL A 308 17.39 15.94 -10.47
CA VAL A 308 18.32 16.48 -9.46
C VAL A 308 19.00 17.72 -10.04
N ALA A 309 18.64 18.91 -9.56
CA ALA A 309 19.11 20.18 -10.09
C ALA A 309 20.30 20.75 -9.29
N ARG A 310 21.23 21.39 -10.00
CA ARG A 310 22.40 22.11 -9.48
C ARG A 310 22.51 23.48 -10.13
N PRO A 311 23.01 24.50 -9.40
CA PRO A 311 23.23 25.82 -9.98
C PRO A 311 24.40 25.80 -10.97
N LYS A 312 24.23 26.53 -12.07
CA LYS A 312 25.24 26.82 -13.09
C LYS A 312 25.51 28.32 -13.23
N GLY A 313 24.61 29.16 -12.69
CA GLY A 313 24.71 30.61 -12.76
C GLY A 313 23.53 31.28 -12.06
N PRO A 314 23.32 32.59 -12.27
CA PRO A 314 22.21 33.31 -11.69
C PRO A 314 20.88 32.80 -12.24
N ALA A 315 19.91 32.58 -11.34
CA ALA A 315 18.57 32.17 -11.71
C ALA A 315 17.70 33.37 -12.12
N ALA A 316 16.81 33.14 -13.08
CA ALA A 316 15.78 34.11 -13.45
C ALA A 316 14.49 33.89 -12.64
N TRP A 317 13.61 34.89 -12.62
CA TRP A 317 12.24 34.71 -12.20
C TRP A 317 11.49 33.84 -13.21
N THR A 318 10.75 32.85 -12.73
CA THR A 318 10.01 31.93 -13.59
C THR A 318 8.61 31.62 -13.04
N LYS A 319 7.71 31.23 -13.92
CA LYS A 319 6.38 30.65 -13.62
C LYS A 319 6.27 29.29 -14.28
N HIS A 320 5.73 28.29 -13.58
CA HIS A 320 5.40 26.98 -14.16
C HIS A 320 3.88 26.77 -14.28
N GLN A 321 3.48 25.78 -15.07
CA GLN A 321 2.08 25.35 -15.24
C GLN A 321 1.80 23.94 -14.70
N GLY A 322 2.78 23.33 -14.02
CA GLY A 322 2.61 22.01 -13.38
C GLY A 322 1.62 22.04 -12.22
N ASP A 323 0.81 20.98 -12.11
CA ASP A 323 -0.21 20.83 -11.07
C ASP A 323 0.42 20.65 -9.69
N ILE A 324 1.49 19.85 -9.64
CA ILE A 324 2.35 19.64 -8.49
C ILE A 324 3.79 19.95 -8.89
N LEU A 325 4.46 20.79 -8.11
CA LEU A 325 5.90 21.02 -8.19
C LEU A 325 6.49 21.03 -6.79
N PHE A 326 7.03 19.88 -6.39
CA PHE A 326 7.65 19.67 -5.09
C PHE A 326 9.17 19.68 -5.22
N THR A 327 9.86 20.31 -4.28
CA THR A 327 11.33 20.33 -4.23
C THR A 327 11.83 20.06 -2.82
N TYR A 328 12.88 19.25 -2.72
CA TYR A 328 13.62 18.98 -1.49
C TYR A 328 15.08 19.40 -1.63
N VAL A 329 15.63 20.07 -0.62
CA VAL A 329 17.04 20.48 -0.60
C VAL A 329 17.90 19.32 -0.10
N LEU A 330 18.62 18.67 -1.01
CA LEU A 330 19.51 17.53 -0.70
C LEU A 330 20.81 17.98 -0.04
N GLN A 331 21.37 19.10 -0.50
CA GLN A 331 22.62 19.67 -0.01
C GLN A 331 22.68 21.17 -0.31
N GLY A 332 23.51 21.90 0.44
CA GLY A 332 23.79 23.32 0.22
C GLY A 332 22.65 24.20 0.69
N GLU A 333 22.62 25.43 0.19
CA GLU A 333 21.64 26.42 0.58
C GLU A 333 21.21 27.30 -0.60
N MET A 334 19.98 27.80 -0.52
CA MET A 334 19.48 28.82 -1.43
C MET A 334 18.44 29.72 -0.77
N THR A 335 18.13 30.84 -1.39
CA THR A 335 17.00 31.68 -1.00
C THR A 335 15.88 31.50 -2.03
N LEU A 336 14.74 30.98 -1.59
CA LEU A 336 13.52 30.91 -2.38
C LEU A 336 12.76 32.24 -2.25
N GLU A 337 12.66 32.95 -3.35
CA GLU A 337 11.84 34.16 -3.46
C GLU A 337 10.56 33.82 -4.21
N GLY A 338 9.43 34.31 -3.72
CA GLY A 338 8.11 34.11 -4.32
C GLY A 338 7.34 35.42 -4.45
N GLU A 339 6.56 35.56 -5.52
CA GLU A 339 5.70 36.72 -5.77
C GLU A 339 4.79 37.00 -4.57
N GLY A 340 4.94 38.18 -3.95
CA GLY A 340 4.15 38.58 -2.78
C GLY A 340 4.44 37.78 -1.50
N LYS A 341 5.60 37.13 -1.40
CA LYS A 341 6.08 36.43 -0.19
C LYS A 341 7.41 36.99 0.27
N GLU A 342 7.63 36.96 1.58
CA GLU A 342 8.97 37.17 2.13
C GLU A 342 9.91 36.05 1.67
N PRO A 343 11.19 36.34 1.39
CA PRO A 343 12.16 35.31 0.99
C PRO A 343 12.44 34.28 2.08
N PHE A 344 12.58 33.01 1.69
CA PHE A 344 12.93 31.91 2.59
C PHE A 344 14.36 31.44 2.32
N ARG A 345 15.25 31.54 3.31
CA ARG A 345 16.54 30.85 3.26
C ARG A 345 16.31 29.37 3.57
N LEU A 346 16.72 28.51 2.65
CA LEU A 346 16.56 27.07 2.69
C LEU A 346 17.92 26.38 2.74
N SER A 347 17.96 25.26 3.44
CA SER A 347 19.14 24.43 3.70
C SER A 347 18.79 22.95 3.59
N GLN A 348 19.78 22.07 3.67
CA GLN A 348 19.59 20.62 3.62
C GLN A 348 18.45 20.14 4.55
N GLY A 349 17.55 19.33 4.00
CA GLY A 349 16.39 18.82 4.72
C GLY A 349 15.15 19.70 4.64
N ASP A 350 15.25 20.90 4.08
CA ASP A 350 14.09 21.74 3.80
C ASP A 350 13.38 21.27 2.53
N ALA A 351 12.07 21.46 2.48
CA ALA A 351 11.25 21.14 1.32
C ALA A 351 10.26 22.27 1.02
N PHE A 352 9.79 22.36 -0.21
CA PHE A 352 8.79 23.34 -0.59
C PHE A 352 7.95 22.88 -1.79
N VAL A 353 6.80 23.53 -1.95
CA VAL A 353 5.90 23.37 -3.10
C VAL A 353 5.63 24.75 -3.69
N ILE A 354 5.65 24.84 -5.02
CA ILE A 354 5.29 26.05 -5.75
C ILE A 354 3.97 25.78 -6.51
N PRO A 355 2.94 26.63 -6.36
CA PRO A 355 1.71 26.49 -7.12
C PRO A 355 1.87 27.02 -8.56
N PRO A 356 1.11 26.49 -9.53
CA PRO A 356 1.16 26.97 -10.90
C PRO A 356 0.87 28.48 -11.00
N GLY A 357 1.54 29.15 -11.93
CA GLY A 357 1.34 30.57 -12.23
C GLY A 357 1.96 31.58 -11.25
N MET A 358 2.51 31.13 -10.11
CA MET A 358 3.21 31.99 -9.16
C MET A 358 4.66 32.24 -9.58
N ALA A 359 5.10 33.51 -9.66
CA ALA A 359 6.50 33.79 -9.99
C ALA A 359 7.41 33.39 -8.82
N THR A 360 8.50 32.70 -9.11
CA THR A 360 9.55 32.37 -8.12
C THR A 360 10.95 32.53 -8.71
N ARG A 361 11.94 32.75 -7.84
CA ARG A 361 13.36 32.78 -8.21
C ARG A 361 14.20 32.05 -7.16
N TYR A 362 15.18 31.28 -7.61
CA TYR A 362 16.13 30.56 -6.75
C TYR A 362 17.40 31.39 -6.63
N ALA A 363 17.44 32.28 -5.64
CA ALA A 363 18.52 33.24 -5.44
C ALA A 363 19.59 32.72 -4.47
N ALA A 364 20.77 33.35 -4.50
CA ALA A 364 21.86 33.09 -3.53
C ALA A 364 22.18 31.60 -3.31
N ALA A 365 22.13 30.81 -4.39
CA ALA A 365 22.49 29.39 -4.37
C ALA A 365 23.97 29.21 -4.04
N THR A 366 24.29 28.30 -3.12
CA THR A 366 25.67 27.86 -2.88
C THR A 366 26.15 26.96 -4.02
N VAL A 367 27.46 26.86 -4.21
CA VAL A 367 28.05 26.08 -5.31
C VAL A 367 27.73 24.58 -5.20
N ASP A 368 27.56 24.09 -3.97
CA ASP A 368 27.25 22.70 -3.64
C ASP A 368 25.74 22.40 -3.55
N LEU A 369 24.87 23.36 -3.90
CA LEU A 369 23.42 23.16 -3.84
C LEU A 369 22.97 22.01 -4.74
N GLU A 370 22.24 21.07 -4.16
CA GLU A 370 21.51 20.02 -4.86
C GLU A 370 20.04 20.01 -4.46
N LEU A 371 19.16 19.96 -5.46
CA LEU A 371 17.71 19.96 -5.27
C LEU A 371 17.10 18.73 -5.93
N LEU A 372 16.33 17.95 -5.19
CA LEU A 372 15.43 16.94 -5.77
C LEU A 372 14.12 17.62 -6.14
N GLU A 373 13.82 17.74 -7.43
CA GLU A 373 12.55 18.27 -7.93
C GLU A 373 11.68 17.13 -8.46
N VAL A 374 10.41 17.12 -8.05
CA VAL A 374 9.37 16.20 -8.52
C VAL A 374 8.22 17.03 -9.09
N SER A 375 7.84 16.76 -10.33
CA SER A 375 6.74 17.46 -11.01
C SER A 375 5.69 16.48 -11.52
N LEU A 376 4.41 16.81 -11.31
CA LEU A 376 3.27 16.12 -11.89
C LEU A 376 2.30 17.15 -12.52
N PRO A 377 1.92 17.02 -13.81
CA PRO A 377 2.56 16.15 -14.80
C PRO A 377 4.05 16.49 -14.98
N GLY A 378 4.81 15.55 -15.54
CA GLY A 378 6.25 15.72 -15.74
C GLY A 378 6.59 16.82 -16.76
N ASN A 379 7.73 17.46 -16.56
CA ASN A 379 8.28 18.51 -17.42
C ASN A 379 7.28 19.67 -17.67
N PRO A 380 6.79 20.33 -16.60
CA PRO A 380 5.80 21.38 -16.74
C PRO A 380 6.36 22.56 -17.52
N LEU A 381 5.53 23.15 -18.39
CA LEU A 381 5.86 24.38 -19.09
C LEU A 381 6.30 25.44 -18.08
N THR A 382 7.50 25.98 -18.28
CA THR A 382 8.10 27.01 -17.44
C THR A 382 8.50 28.19 -18.32
N ALA A 383 8.07 29.39 -17.94
CA ALA A 383 8.38 30.64 -18.63
C ALA A 383 9.16 31.57 -17.71
N GLN A 384 10.15 32.27 -18.27
CA GLN A 384 10.80 33.38 -17.61
C GLN A 384 9.84 34.58 -17.54
N VAL A 385 9.85 35.29 -16.42
CA VAL A 385 9.01 36.48 -16.15
C VAL A 385 9.77 37.75 -16.49
#